data_AF-A0AAV1ZZQ1-F1
#
_entry.id   AF-A0AAV1ZZQ1-F1
#
_cell.length_a   1.000
_cell.length_b   1.000
_cell.length_c   1.000
_cell.angle_alpha   90.00
_cell.angle_beta   90.00
_cell.angle_gamma   90.00
#
_symmetry.space_group_name_H-M   'P 1'
#
loop_
_entity.id
_entity.type
_entity.pdbx_description
1 polymer ?
#
loop_
_entity_poly.entity_id
_entity_poly.type
_entity_poly.pdbx_seq_one_letter_code
_entity_poly.pdbx_strand_id
1 'polypeptide(L)'
;MPKVHLLGKNYNSSLLISHTSKPNTTEMKFLKFFYTRRQHYCEYTPIFTDGSKVDSHVDSAVVFSNFTISETFHPFCSVYTSELYAIYLGLLKISALNIEIQE
;
A
#
# COMPACT_ATOMS: atom_id res chain seq x y z
N MET A 1 -13.39 3.81 12.82
CA MET A 1 -12.14 4.44 12.33
C MET A 1 -10.98 3.95 13.18
N PRO A 2 -10.00 3.22 12.62
CA PRO A 2 -8.75 2.92 13.32
C PRO A 2 -7.67 3.95 12.95
N LYS A 3 -6.83 4.27 13.93
CA LYS A 3 -5.85 5.36 13.92
C LYS A 3 -4.76 5.13 12.88
N VAL A 4 -4.70 6.03 11.91
CA VAL A 4 -3.48 6.35 11.15
C VAL A 4 -2.51 6.99 12.14
N HIS A 5 -1.39 6.34 12.45
CA HIS A 5 -0.37 6.92 13.31
C HIS A 5 0.44 7.92 12.46
N LEU A 6 -0.03 9.17 12.39
CA LEU A 6 0.81 10.30 12.01
C LEU A 6 1.81 10.52 13.16
N LEU A 7 2.95 9.82 13.10
CA LEU A 7 4.07 10.06 13.99
C LEU A 7 4.75 11.38 13.58
N GLY A 8 4.20 12.48 14.09
CA GLY A 8 4.89 13.75 14.16
C GLY A 8 6.14 13.62 15.04
N LYS A 9 7.28 13.32 14.43
CA LYS A 9 8.57 13.75 14.96
C LYS A 9 8.85 15.13 14.37
N ASN A 10 9.15 16.08 15.25
CA ASN A 10 9.49 17.46 14.93
C ASN A 10 10.64 17.54 13.91
N TYR A 11 10.29 17.63 12.64
CA TYR A 11 11.21 18.04 11.59
C TYR A 11 10.71 19.39 11.08
N ASN A 12 11.57 20.40 11.16
CA ASN A 12 11.33 21.70 10.55
C ASN A 12 10.92 21.47 9.08
N SER A 13 9.69 21.86 8.76
CA SER A 13 8.95 21.54 7.53
C SER A 13 9.51 22.19 6.26
N SER A 14 10.73 22.74 6.32
CA SER A 14 11.40 23.43 5.21
C SER A 14 12.57 22.66 4.59
N LEU A 15 12.95 21.48 5.09
CA LEU A 15 14.21 20.82 4.64
C LEU A 15 14.12 19.38 4.10
N LEU A 16 12.94 18.86 3.75
CA LEU A 16 12.82 17.51 3.15
C LEU A 16 11.85 17.43 1.97
N ILE A 17 11.69 18.56 1.25
CA ILE A 17 11.06 18.62 -0.08
C ILE A 17 12.11 19.09 -1.08
N SER A 18 13.27 18.43 -1.13
CA SER A 18 14.21 18.60 -2.23
C SER A 18 14.54 17.22 -2.79
N HIS A 19 14.23 17.06 -4.08
CA HIS A 19 14.42 15.86 -4.92
C HIS A 19 13.25 14.89 -5.00
N THR A 20 12.12 15.39 -5.48
CA THR A 20 11.39 14.88 -6.66
C THR A 20 10.03 15.57 -6.70
N SER A 21 9.86 16.56 -7.57
CA SER A 21 8.54 17.17 -7.79
C SER A 21 7.64 16.14 -8.49
N LYS A 22 6.88 15.36 -7.72
CA LYS A 22 5.73 14.63 -8.27
C LYS A 22 4.80 15.66 -8.93
N PRO A 23 4.36 15.47 -10.17
CA PRO A 23 3.49 16.45 -10.84
C PRO A 23 2.25 16.67 -9.97
N ASN A 24 1.96 17.95 -9.68
CA ASN A 24 0.91 18.41 -8.78
C ASN A 24 -0.50 18.04 -9.30
N THR A 25 -0.87 16.77 -9.22
CA THR A 25 -2.27 16.41 -9.04
C THR A 25 -2.61 16.89 -7.64
N THR A 26 -3.37 17.98 -7.52
CA THR A 26 -3.82 18.50 -6.22
C THR A 26 -4.31 17.33 -5.38
N GLU A 27 -3.86 17.19 -4.14
CA GLU A 27 -4.25 16.09 -3.23
C GLU A 27 -5.76 15.82 -3.24
N MET A 28 -6.55 16.89 -3.32
CA MET A 28 -8.01 16.87 -3.49
C MET A 28 -8.51 16.11 -4.72
N LYS A 29 -7.82 16.18 -5.86
CA LYS A 29 -8.17 15.42 -7.08
C LYS A 29 -7.93 13.93 -6.90
N PHE A 30 -6.82 13.55 -6.26
CA PHE A 30 -6.54 12.14 -5.96
C PHE A 30 -7.56 11.57 -5.00
N LEU A 31 -7.83 12.29 -3.90
CA LEU A 31 -8.85 11.89 -2.92
C LEU A 31 -10.22 11.74 -3.57
N LYS A 32 -10.63 12.71 -4.40
CA LYS A 32 -11.91 12.63 -5.14
C LYS A 32 -11.97 11.37 -6.01
N PHE A 33 -10.92 11.10 -6.79
CA PHE A 33 -10.86 9.91 -7.63
C PHE A 33 -10.93 8.61 -6.82
N PHE A 34 -10.17 8.54 -5.71
CA PHE A 34 -10.20 7.40 -4.80
C PHE A 34 -11.60 7.14 -4.25
N TYR A 35 -12.26 8.16 -3.69
CA TYR A 35 -13.61 8.01 -3.14
C TYR A 35 -14.65 7.64 -4.19
N THR A 36 -14.60 8.24 -5.38
CA THR A 36 -15.50 7.87 -6.48
C THR A 36 -15.33 6.40 -6.89
N ARG A 37 -14.08 5.91 -6.99
CA ARG A 37 -13.80 4.50 -7.29
C ARG A 37 -14.27 3.59 -6.14
N ARG A 38 -14.03 3.96 -4.89
CA ARG A 38 -14.49 3.20 -3.71
C ARG A 38 -16.00 3.11 -3.63
N GLN A 39 -16.72 4.18 -3.99
CA GLN A 39 -18.18 4.17 -4.06
C GLN A 39 -18.68 3.29 -5.21
N HIS A 40 -18.04 3.36 -6.39
CA HIS A 40 -18.45 2.58 -7.55
C HIS A 40 -18.23 1.07 -7.35
N TYR A 41 -17.19 0.67 -6.63
CA TYR A 41 -16.89 -0.73 -6.28
C TYR A 41 -17.13 -1.01 -4.79
N CYS A 42 -18.24 -0.51 -4.24
CA CYS A 42 -18.53 -0.64 -2.81
C CYS A 42 -18.77 -2.08 -2.37
N GLU A 43 -19.23 -2.95 -3.27
CA GLU A 43 -19.47 -4.38 -3.02
C GLU A 43 -18.17 -5.19 -2.92
N TYR A 44 -17.04 -4.64 -3.38
CA TYR A 44 -15.75 -5.31 -3.34
C TYR A 44 -14.95 -4.89 -2.09
N THR A 45 -14.37 -5.87 -1.42
CA THR A 45 -13.41 -5.64 -0.34
C THR A 45 -12.09 -5.14 -0.93
N PRO A 46 -11.62 -3.94 -0.56
CA PRO A 46 -10.34 -3.44 -1.04
C PRO A 46 -9.19 -4.21 -0.41
N ILE A 47 -8.16 -4.45 -1.20
CA ILE A 47 -6.84 -4.82 -0.72
C ILE A 47 -5.86 -3.72 -1.12
N PHE A 48 -4.90 -3.43 -0.25
CA PHE A 48 -3.87 -2.44 -0.53
C PHE A 48 -2.52 -3.13 -0.55
N THR A 49 -1.69 -2.80 -1.53
CA THR A 49 -0.34 -3.33 -1.66
C THR A 49 0.65 -2.19 -1.46
N ASP A 50 1.77 -2.48 -0.82
CA ASP A 50 2.88 -1.55 -0.67
C ASP A 50 4.20 -2.27 -0.90
N GLY A 51 5.13 -1.57 -1.52
CA GLY A 51 6.49 -2.01 -1.68
C GLY A 51 7.42 -0.85 -1.32
N SER A 52 8.34 -1.08 -0.41
CA SER A 52 9.26 -0.05 0.05
C SER A 52 10.71 -0.53 0.00
N LYS A 53 11.64 0.42 -0.08
CA LYS A 53 13.07 0.13 -0.06
C LYS A 53 13.79 1.17 0.78
N VAL A 54 14.64 0.67 1.65
CA VAL A 54 15.68 1.44 2.33
C VAL A 54 17.03 0.78 2.04
N ASP A 55 18.13 1.41 2.43
CA ASP A 55 19.47 0.93 2.06
C ASP A 55 19.76 -0.50 2.55
N SER A 56 19.17 -0.90 3.69
CA SER A 56 19.42 -2.20 4.30
C SER A 56 18.49 -3.33 3.85
N HIS A 57 17.30 -3.00 3.33
CA HIS A 57 16.31 -4.01 2.96
C HIS A 57 15.21 -3.46 2.05
N VAL A 58 14.42 -4.39 1.50
CA VAL A 58 13.25 -4.11 0.69
C VAL A 58 12.08 -4.80 1.35
N ASP A 59 10.98 -4.11 1.59
CA ASP A 59 9.78 -4.71 2.21
C ASP A 59 8.63 -4.76 1.22
N SER A 60 7.82 -5.80 1.34
CA SER A 60 6.55 -5.99 0.65
C SER A 60 5.44 -6.14 1.67
N ALA A 61 4.30 -5.52 1.44
CA ALA A 61 3.13 -5.69 2.28
C ALA A 61 1.84 -5.73 1.47
N VAL A 62 0.90 -6.57 1.91
CA VAL A 62 -0.49 -6.54 1.47
C VAL A 62 -1.41 -6.43 2.69
N VAL A 63 -2.30 -5.44 2.64
CA VAL A 63 -3.22 -5.08 3.71
C VAL A 63 -4.64 -5.45 3.29
N PHE A 64 -5.25 -6.33 4.07
CA PHE A 64 -6.66 -6.68 4.02
C PHE A 64 -7.43 -5.90 5.10
N SER A 65 -8.75 -5.98 5.08
CA SER A 65 -9.61 -5.30 6.07
C SER A 65 -9.36 -5.77 7.51
N ASN A 66 -8.91 -7.02 7.68
CA ASN A 66 -8.78 -7.70 8.96
C ASN A 66 -7.34 -8.06 9.35
N PHE A 67 -6.42 -8.20 8.39
CA PHE A 67 -5.02 -8.52 8.66
C PHE A 67 -4.07 -7.91 7.63
N THR A 68 -2.78 -8.03 7.87
CA THR A 68 -1.70 -7.62 6.97
C THR A 68 -0.71 -8.77 6.84
N ILE A 69 -0.21 -9.00 5.63
CA ILE A 69 0.93 -9.89 5.36
C ILE A 69 2.08 -9.00 4.92
N SER A 70 3.26 -9.18 5.52
CA SER A 70 4.46 -8.41 5.17
C SER A 70 5.68 -9.31 5.13
N GLU A 71 6.55 -9.10 4.15
CA GLU A 71 7.78 -9.87 3.94
C GLU A 71 8.95 -8.94 3.65
N THR A 72 10.10 -9.24 4.27
CA THR A 72 11.36 -8.49 4.08
C THR A 72 12.30 -9.26 3.17
N PHE A 73 12.77 -8.59 2.13
CA PHE A 73 13.66 -9.08 1.10
C PHE A 73 15.08 -8.53 1.24
N HIS A 74 16.00 -9.20 0.54
CA HIS A 74 17.36 -8.73 0.39
C HIS A 74 17.41 -7.32 -0.24
N PRO A 75 18.32 -6.42 0.18
CA PRO A 75 18.42 -5.05 -0.34
C PRO A 75 18.69 -4.94 -1.85
N PHE A 76 19.10 -6.03 -2.51
CA PHE A 76 19.27 -6.06 -3.96
C PHE A 76 17.95 -6.18 -4.73
N CYS A 77 16.85 -6.56 -4.07
CA CYS A 77 15.54 -6.52 -4.68
C CYS A 77 15.16 -5.07 -5.06
N SER A 78 14.31 -4.93 -6.05
CA SER A 78 13.76 -3.63 -6.43
C SER A 78 12.43 -3.40 -5.71
N VAL A 79 12.01 -2.14 -5.58
CA VAL A 79 10.65 -1.80 -5.13
C VAL A 79 9.61 -2.49 -6.02
N TYR A 80 9.85 -2.52 -7.33
CA TYR A 80 8.99 -3.20 -8.30
C TYR A 80 8.80 -4.70 -7.99
N THR A 81 9.89 -5.40 -7.65
CA THR A 81 9.82 -6.82 -7.25
C THR A 81 8.96 -7.00 -6.01
N SER A 82 9.10 -6.10 -5.04
CA SER A 82 8.31 -6.11 -3.83
C SER A 82 6.82 -5.84 -4.10
N GLU A 83 6.49 -4.84 -4.91
CA GLU A 83 5.10 -4.53 -5.26
C GLU A 83 4.44 -5.69 -6.03
N LEU A 84 5.14 -6.30 -7.00
CA LEU A 84 4.66 -7.49 -7.69
C LEU A 84 4.38 -8.64 -6.73
N TYR A 85 5.25 -8.84 -5.75
CA TYR A 85 5.08 -9.89 -4.76
C TYR A 85 3.88 -9.63 -3.84
N ALA A 86 3.65 -8.39 -3.41
CA ALA A 86 2.47 -8.00 -2.64
C ALA A 86 1.17 -8.30 -3.42
N ILE A 87 1.15 -7.99 -4.72
CA ILE A 87 0.02 -8.32 -5.60
C ILE A 87 -0.16 -9.84 -5.69
N TYR A 88 0.91 -10.60 -5.90
CA TYR A 88 0.87 -12.06 -5.96
C TYR A 88 0.28 -12.67 -4.68
N LEU A 89 0.77 -12.24 -3.51
CA LEU A 89 0.22 -12.70 -2.22
C LEU A 89 -1.25 -12.30 -2.03
N GLY A 90 -1.61 -11.08 -2.44
CA GLY A 90 -2.99 -10.60 -2.44
C GLY A 90 -3.92 -11.52 -3.22
N LEU A 91 -3.55 -11.84 -4.46
CA LEU A 91 -4.31 -12.73 -5.34
C LEU A 91 -4.36 -14.16 -4.80
N LEU A 92 -3.24 -14.69 -4.33
CA LEU A 92 -3.18 -16.02 -3.74
C LEU A 92 -4.14 -16.14 -2.56
N LYS A 93 -4.13 -15.16 -1.65
CA LYS A 93 -5.01 -15.17 -0.49
C LYS A 93 -6.48 -15.01 -0.86
N ILE A 94 -6.82 -14.17 -1.83
CA ILE A 94 -8.20 -14.07 -2.35
C ILE A 94 -8.63 -15.41 -2.95
N SER A 95 -7.79 -16.06 -3.75
CA SER A 95 -8.12 -17.37 -4.33
C SER A 95 -8.33 -18.45 -3.27
N ALA A 96 -7.54 -18.46 -2.20
CA ALA A 96 -7.70 -19.42 -1.10
C ALA A 96 -8.98 -19.17 -0.29
N LEU A 97 -9.31 -17.90 0.01
CA LEU A 97 -10.54 -17.54 0.72
C LEU A 97 -11.81 -17.87 -0.09
N ASN A 98 -11.75 -17.79 -1.42
CA ASN A 98 -12.87 -18.17 -2.27
C ASN A 98 -13.14 -19.69 -2.26
N ILE A 99 -12.16 -20.51 -1.92
CA ILE A 99 -12.33 -21.96 -1.79
C ILE A 99 -13.07 -22.28 -0.48
N GLU A 100 -12.78 -21.56 0.61
CA GLU A 100 -13.43 -21.76 1.92
C GLU A 100 -14.92 -21.37 1.97
N ILE A 101 -15.43 -20.60 1.00
CA ILE A 101 -16.84 -20.18 0.93
C ILE A 101 -17.69 -21.14 0.06
N GLN A 102 -17.05 -22.09 -0.64
CA GLN A 102 -17.74 -23.05 -1.52
C GLN A 102 -17.89 -24.46 -0.93
N GLU A 103 -17.53 -24.66 0.34
CA GLU A 103 -17.84 -25.86 1.14
C GLU A 103 -18.89 -25.56 2.22
#